data_AF-A0A2S8RCP4-F1
#
_entry.id   AF-A0A2S8RCP4-F1
#
_cell.length_a   1.000
_cell.length_b   1.000
_cell.length_c   1.000
_cell.angle_alpha   90.00
_cell.angle_beta   90.00
_cell.angle_gamma   90.00
#
_symmetry.space_group_name_H-M   'P 1'
#
loop_
_entity.id
_entity.type
_entity.pdbx_description
1 polymer ?
#
loop_
_entity_poly.entity_id
_entity_poly.type
_entity_poly.pdbx_seq_one_letter_code
_entity_poly.pdbx_strand_id
1 'polypeptide(L)'
;MEAWAVNKEKILAFYRSHFGEINGALGGLIFSVTVLLVGFLKTIFIAICVLAGYYIGKKISNDKDYIKNLLDRILPPGTYR
;
A
#
# COMPACT_ATOMS: atom_id res chain seq x y z
N MET A 1 34.06 0.92 12.70
CA MET A 1 32.62 1.11 12.97
C MET A 1 32.02 2.18 12.05
N GLU A 2 32.75 3.24 11.70
CA GLU A 2 32.26 4.37 10.88
C GLU A 2 32.05 4.04 9.39
N ALA A 3 32.91 3.21 8.79
CA ALA A 3 32.80 2.83 7.38
C ALA A 3 31.50 2.08 7.01
N TRP A 4 30.91 1.36 7.98
CA TRP A 4 29.68 0.61 7.77
C TRP A 4 28.43 1.49 7.82
N ALA A 5 28.46 2.54 8.66
CA ALA A 5 27.39 3.53 8.75
C ALA A 5 27.29 4.36 7.46
N VAL A 6 28.42 4.88 6.97
CA VAL A 6 28.48 5.70 5.75
C VAL A 6 27.94 4.97 4.52
N ASN A 7 28.20 3.65 4.39
CA ASN A 7 27.69 2.87 3.27
C ASN A 7 26.17 2.68 3.32
N LYS A 8 25.60 2.44 4.50
CA LYS A 8 24.15 2.33 4.67
C LYS A 8 23.43 3.62 4.32
N GLU A 9 23.97 4.75 4.75
CA GLU A 9 23.38 6.07 4.48
C GLU A 9 23.36 6.38 2.98
N LYS A 10 24.44 6.06 2.26
CA LYS A 10 24.50 6.18 0.80
C LYS A 10 23.47 5.29 0.09
N ILE A 11 23.35 4.03 0.52
CA ILE A 11 22.38 3.10 -0.07
C ILE A 11 20.94 3.55 0.21
N LEU A 12 20.67 4.03 1.43
CA LEU A 12 19.35 4.56 1.81
C LEU A 12 19.01 5.85 1.06
N ALA A 13 19.98 6.75 0.87
CA ALA A 13 19.80 7.98 0.10
C ALA A 13 19.50 7.67 -1.37
N PHE A 14 20.25 6.72 -1.96
CA PHE A 14 20.02 6.25 -3.31
C PHE A 14 18.64 5.60 -3.47
N TYR A 15 18.27 4.73 -2.52
CA TYR A 15 16.95 4.08 -2.52
C TYR A 15 15.80 5.07 -2.32
N ARG A 16 15.96 6.11 -1.48
CA ARG A 16 14.96 7.18 -1.34
C ARG A 16 14.80 8.02 -2.61
N SER A 17 15.91 8.29 -3.30
CA SER A 17 15.92 9.05 -4.56
C SER A 17 15.16 8.32 -5.67
N HIS A 18 15.21 6.98 -5.70
CA HIS A 18 14.60 6.14 -6.73
C HIS A 18 13.50 5.22 -6.20
N PHE A 19 12.90 5.57 -5.04
CA PHE A 19 11.94 4.71 -4.36
C PHE A 19 10.75 4.35 -5.26
N GLY A 20 10.25 5.32 -6.04
CA GLY A 20 9.15 5.11 -6.96
C GLY A 20 9.46 4.09 -8.06
N GLU A 21 10.65 4.20 -8.67
CA GLU A 21 11.07 3.29 -9.75
C GLU A 21 11.32 1.88 -9.24
N ILE A 22 11.96 1.73 -8.07
CA ILE A 22 12.28 0.42 -7.51
C ILE A 22 11.01 -0.30 -7.03
N ASN A 23 10.11 0.39 -6.32
CA ASN A 23 8.85 -0.21 -5.89
C ASN A 23 7.90 -0.45 -7.08
N GLY A 24 7.92 0.42 -8.09
CA GLY A 24 7.18 0.22 -9.33
C GLY A 24 7.65 -1.02 -10.09
N ALA A 25 8.96 -1.20 -10.24
CA ALA A 25 9.55 -2.38 -10.87
C ALA A 25 9.26 -3.65 -10.08
N LEU A 26 9.43 -3.62 -8.76
CA LEU A 26 9.18 -4.77 -7.89
C LEU A 26 7.69 -5.16 -7.89
N GLY A 27 6.80 -4.17 -7.77
CA GLY A 27 5.36 -4.37 -7.83
C GLY A 27 4.89 -4.88 -9.19
N GLY A 28 5.41 -4.30 -10.28
CA GLY A 28 5.12 -4.74 -11.64
C GLY A 28 5.59 -6.17 -11.92
N LEU A 29 6.76 -6.55 -11.40
CA LEU A 29 7.29 -7.91 -11.52
C LEU A 29 6.36 -8.93 -10.82
N ILE A 30 5.98 -8.66 -9.57
CA ILE A 30 5.07 -9.52 -8.80
C ILE A 30 3.70 -9.62 -9.47
N PHE A 31 3.17 -8.49 -9.94
CA PHE A 31 1.90 -8.44 -10.64
C PHE A 31 1.94 -9.28 -11.92
N SER A 32 2.97 -9.09 -12.75
CA SER A 32 3.13 -9.81 -14.02
C SER A 32 3.32 -11.33 -13.80
N VAL A 33 4.10 -11.74 -12.80
CA VAL A 33 4.23 -13.15 -12.40
C VAL A 33 2.88 -13.74 -11.98
N THR A 34 2.10 -12.98 -11.21
CA THR A 34 0.75 -13.40 -10.80
C THR A 34 -0.17 -13.54 -12.02
N VAL A 35 -0.07 -12.66 -13.01
CA VAL A 35 -0.82 -12.77 -14.28
C VAL A 35 -0.47 -14.04 -15.04
N LEU A 36 0.83 -14.36 -15.15
CA LEU A 36 1.27 -15.58 -15.84
C LEU A 36 0.78 -16.85 -15.13
N LEU A 37 0.85 -16.90 -13.80
CA LEU A 37 0.46 -18.08 -13.02
C LEU A 37 -1.07 -18.28 -12.96
N VAL A 38 -1.82 -17.19 -12.84
CA VAL A 38 -3.27 -17.23 -12.59
C VAL A 38 -4.07 -17.14 -13.91
N GLY A 39 -3.49 -16.54 -14.96
CA GLY A 39 -4.06 -16.36 -16.30
C GLY A 39 -4.63 -14.94 -16.53
N PHE A 40 -4.56 -14.46 -17.79
CA PHE A 40 -4.93 -13.10 -18.20
C PHE A 40 -6.33 -12.64 -17.74
N LEU A 41 -7.34 -13.50 -17.89
CA LEU A 41 -8.73 -13.18 -17.53
C LEU A 41 -8.92 -13.01 -16.02
N LYS A 42 -8.21 -13.82 -15.21
CA LYS A 42 -8.32 -13.75 -13.76
C LYS A 42 -7.64 -12.49 -13.21
N THR A 43 -6.55 -12.03 -13.82
CA THR A 43 -5.93 -10.77 -13.43
C THR A 43 -6.86 -9.59 -13.70
N ILE A 44 -7.55 -9.55 -14.85
CA ILE A 44 -8.52 -8.50 -15.13
C ILE A 44 -9.64 -8.49 -14.08
N PHE A 45 -10.15 -9.67 -13.69
CA PHE A 45 -11.14 -9.78 -12.62
C PHE A 45 -10.61 -9.22 -11.28
N ILE A 46 -9.39 -9.60 -10.89
CA ILE A 46 -8.74 -9.10 -9.66
C ILE A 46 -8.51 -7.59 -9.75
N ALA A 47 -8.04 -7.07 -10.89
CA ALA A 47 -7.79 -5.65 -11.10
C ALA A 47 -9.08 -4.82 -10.99
N ILE A 48 -10.18 -5.31 -11.57
CA ILE A 48 -11.50 -4.68 -11.45
C ILE A 48 -11.98 -4.73 -9.99
N CYS A 49 -11.84 -5.87 -9.30
CA CYS A 49 -12.19 -5.98 -7.87
C CYS A 49 -11.36 -5.03 -7.00
N VAL A 50 -10.06 -4.90 -7.25
CA VAL A 50 -9.18 -3.98 -6.51
C VAL A 50 -9.53 -2.53 -6.80
N LEU A 51 -9.77 -2.16 -8.06
CA LEU A 51 -10.22 -0.82 -8.43
C LEU A 51 -11.57 -0.48 -7.80
N ALA A 52 -12.54 -1.40 -7.86
CA ALA A 52 -13.85 -1.24 -7.24
C ALA A 52 -13.72 -1.11 -5.72
N GLY A 53 -12.95 -2.00 -5.08
CA GLY A 53 -12.68 -1.97 -3.65
C GLY A 53 -11.97 -0.69 -3.21
N TYR A 54 -11.00 -0.21 -4.00
CA TYR A 54 -10.33 1.07 -3.77
C TYR A 54 -11.28 2.24 -3.94
N TYR A 55 -12.14 2.23 -4.96
CA TYR A 55 -13.10 3.31 -5.20
C TYR A 55 -14.14 3.40 -4.08
N ILE A 56 -14.67 2.25 -3.66
CA ILE A 56 -15.60 2.12 -2.54
C ILE A 56 -14.92 2.50 -1.22
N GLY A 57 -13.71 1.98 -0.98
CA GLY A 57 -12.92 2.26 0.22
C GLY A 57 -12.49 3.72 0.31
N LYS A 58 -12.11 4.35 -0.81
CA LYS A 58 -11.81 5.78 -0.88
C LYS A 58 -13.05 6.62 -0.64
N LYS A 59 -14.23 6.21 -1.16
CA LYS A 59 -15.49 6.89 -0.90
C LYS A 59 -15.84 6.86 0.59
N ILE A 60 -15.67 5.71 1.24
CA ILE A 60 -15.83 5.54 2.70
C ILE A 60 -14.76 6.32 3.48
N SER A 61 -13.51 6.34 3.03
CA SER A 61 -12.42 7.04 3.71
C SER A 61 -12.48 8.56 3.53
N ASN A 62 -13.12 9.06 2.48
CA ASN A 62 -13.37 10.49 2.29
C ASN A 62 -14.42 10.98 3.30
N ASP A 63 -15.35 10.11 3.68
CA ASP A 63 -16.20 10.23 4.87
C ASP A 63 -15.41 9.80 6.13
N LYS A 64 -14.35 10.55 6.47
CA LYS A 64 -13.58 10.31 7.71
C LYS A 64 -14.47 10.30 8.96
N ASP A 65 -15.58 11.03 8.92
CA ASP A 65 -16.61 11.04 9.95
C ASP A 65 -17.31 9.69 10.10
N TYR A 66 -17.52 8.92 9.02
CA TYR A 66 -18.17 7.62 9.09
C TYR A 66 -17.28 6.56 9.75
N ILE A 67 -15.99 6.53 9.39
CA ILE A 67 -14.99 5.67 10.04
C ILE A 67 -14.83 6.08 11.50
N LYS A 68 -14.72 7.38 11.81
CA LYS A 68 -14.65 7.89 13.18
C LYS A 68 -15.88 7.50 14.00
N ASN A 69 -17.08 7.68 13.45
CA ASN A 69 -18.35 7.40 14.13
C ASN A 69 -18.58 5.88 14.31
N LEU A 70 -18.18 5.05 13.34
CA LEU A 70 -18.15 3.59 13.51
C LEU A 70 -17.12 3.16 14.56
N LEU A 71 -15.95 3.80 14.59
CA LEU A 71 -14.91 3.49 15.56
C LEU A 71 -15.29 3.95 16.98
N ASP A 72 -15.93 5.11 17.14
CA ASP A 72 -16.51 5.58 18.41
C ASP A 72 -17.65 4.68 18.92
N ARG A 73 -18.41 4.07 18.00
CA ARG A 73 -19.51 3.17 18.36
C ARG A 73 -19.05 1.76 18.71
N ILE A 74 -17.97 1.28 18.09
CA ILE A 74 -17.41 -0.05 18.35
C ILE A 74 -16.40 -0.03 19.51
N LEU A 75 -15.77 1.13 19.77
CA LEU A 75 -14.80 1.34 20.83
C LEU A 75 -15.40 2.29 21.88
N PRO A 76 -15.88 1.79 23.03
CA PRO A 76 -16.40 2.65 24.09
C PRO A 76 -15.31 3.66 24.52
N PRO A 77 -15.65 4.95 24.71
CA PRO A 77 -14.67 5.99 25.02
C PRO A 77 -14.01 5.69 26.36
N GLY A 78 -12.77 5.20 26.29
CA GLY A 78 -11.90 4.92 27.41
C GLY A 78 -10.60 5.68 27.24
N THR A 79 -10.61 6.94 27.68
CA THR A 79 -9.45 7.68 28.20
C THR A 79 -8.12 7.46 27.47
N TYR A 80 -7.82 8.33 26.51
CA TYR A 80 -6.44 8.73 26.25
C TYR A 80 -6.32 10.23 26.53
N ARG A 81 -5.85 10.51 27.75
CA ARG A 81 -5.24 11.78 28.15
C ARG A 81 -3.81 11.83 27.62
#